data_AF-A0A6N2T5C9-F1
#
_entry.id   AF-A0A6N2T5C9-F1
#
_cell.length_a   1.000
_cell.length_b   1.000
_cell.length_c   1.000
_cell.angle_alpha   90.00
_cell.angle_beta   90.00
_cell.angle_gamma   90.00
#
_symmetry.space_group_name_H-M   'P 1'
#
loop_
_entity.id
_entity.type
_entity.pdbx_description
1 polymer ?
#
loop_
_entity_poly.entity_id
_entity_poly.type
_entity_poly.pdbx_seq_one_letter_code
_entity_poly.pdbx_strand_id
1 'polypeptide(L)'
;MDSRNLDHINYSYTDSERAKRNALKKRRRKQLLIQRCVFFLIALLFLILLGKTVFSIKEKLFPKATPSEGNNTSAKKAKKKIEFTPIPSDTASLPSDVVTNLNNMAASDKRVAEIVDHYDQYPADLLELLSKNTEATDFVLNYPSEKDKPCADTIGDVTKGVIPHLLQWDTRWGYGIYGDNFLAINGCGPTSLAMVVSGLTGDNTITPYKIAQYAASNGLYVPESGSSWELMRIGAKQYGITSQELVLDESVMANQLASGHPIICSMRPGDFTTTGHFIVLNGYENGQFHVLDPNSNANSEKLWSYERLSPQINNLWAFSI
;
A
#
# COMPACT_ATOMS: atom_id res chain seq x y z
N MET A 1 -28.28 38.07 1.64
CA MET A 1 -28.01 36.98 0.68
C MET A 1 -28.52 35.71 1.31
N ASP A 2 -29.51 35.05 0.70
CA ASP A 2 -30.28 33.95 1.31
C ASP A 2 -29.47 32.64 1.29
N SER A 3 -29.34 32.00 2.46
CA SER A 3 -28.57 30.76 2.71
C SER A 3 -28.95 29.61 1.78
N ARG A 4 -30.22 29.51 1.38
CA ARG A 4 -30.73 28.48 0.47
C ARG A 4 -30.16 28.55 -0.94
N ASN A 5 -29.67 29.72 -1.36
CA ASN A 5 -29.09 29.89 -2.71
C ASN A 5 -27.61 29.47 -2.76
N LEU A 6 -26.90 29.53 -1.62
CA LEU A 6 -25.51 29.08 -1.51
C LEU A 6 -25.40 27.55 -1.49
N ASP A 7 -26.34 26.86 -0.84
CA ASP A 7 -26.36 25.39 -0.79
C ASP A 7 -26.65 24.77 -2.17
N HIS A 8 -27.58 25.35 -2.95
CA HIS A 8 -27.86 24.87 -4.30
C HIS A 8 -26.70 25.10 -5.28
N ILE A 9 -25.99 26.22 -5.17
CA ILE A 9 -24.81 26.52 -6.01
C ILE A 9 -23.63 25.63 -5.63
N ASN A 10 -23.38 25.39 -4.33
CA ASN A 10 -22.35 24.47 -3.87
C ASN A 10 -22.66 23.02 -4.27
N TYR A 11 -23.92 22.58 -4.13
CA TYR A 11 -24.35 21.25 -4.56
C TYR A 11 -24.15 21.05 -6.07
N SER A 12 -24.61 21.98 -6.92
CA SER A 12 -24.45 21.84 -8.38
C SER A 12 -22.99 21.94 -8.84
N TYR A 13 -22.16 22.71 -8.14
CA TYR A 13 -20.72 22.80 -8.41
C TYR A 13 -20.02 21.45 -8.12
N THR A 14 -20.31 20.85 -6.96
CA THR A 14 -19.73 19.56 -6.54
C THR A 14 -20.13 18.39 -7.45
N ASP A 15 -21.38 18.33 -7.91
CA ASP A 15 -21.84 17.28 -8.84
C ASP A 15 -21.22 17.43 -10.25
N SER A 16 -21.03 18.66 -10.73
CA SER A 16 -20.38 18.90 -12.02
C SER A 16 -18.91 18.47 -12.03
N GLU A 17 -18.21 18.69 -10.91
CA GLU A 17 -16.82 18.26 -10.72
C GLU A 17 -16.73 16.74 -10.55
N ARG A 18 -17.69 16.11 -9.86
CA ARG A 18 -17.80 14.65 -9.76
C ARG A 18 -18.01 13.99 -11.13
N ALA A 19 -18.88 14.57 -11.97
CA ALA A 19 -19.14 14.08 -13.32
C ALA A 19 -17.91 14.22 -14.25
N LYS A 20 -17.21 15.36 -14.20
CA LYS A 20 -15.96 15.56 -14.96
C LYS A 20 -14.86 14.60 -14.50
N ARG A 21 -14.73 14.35 -13.19
CA ARG A 21 -13.78 13.38 -12.62
C ARG A 21 -14.07 11.95 -13.07
N ASN A 22 -15.33 11.52 -13.04
CA ASN A 22 -15.73 10.21 -13.53
C ASN A 22 -15.46 10.03 -15.03
N ALA A 23 -15.66 11.08 -15.83
CA ALA A 23 -15.34 11.08 -17.25
C ALA A 23 -13.82 10.98 -17.52
N LEU A 24 -12.98 11.65 -16.73
CA LEU A 24 -11.52 11.56 -16.78
C LEU A 24 -11.01 10.18 -16.37
N LYS A 25 -11.53 9.60 -15.26
CA LYS A 25 -11.22 8.23 -14.82
C LYS A 25 -11.59 7.20 -15.91
N LYS A 26 -12.75 7.35 -16.57
CA LYS A 26 -13.18 6.47 -17.68
C LYS A 26 -12.25 6.58 -18.91
N ARG A 27 -11.83 7.79 -19.29
CA ARG A 27 -10.89 8.00 -20.42
C ARG A 27 -9.49 7.41 -20.14
N ARG A 28 -8.98 7.57 -18.91
CA ARG A 28 -7.68 7.01 -18.50
C ARG A 28 -7.69 5.49 -18.38
N ARG A 29 -8.76 4.88 -17.85
CA ARG A 29 -8.93 3.40 -17.85
C ARG A 29 -8.87 2.83 -19.26
N LYS A 30 -9.48 3.52 -20.24
CA LYS A 30 -9.41 3.12 -21.66
C LYS A 30 -7.99 3.23 -22.22
N GLN A 31 -7.22 4.26 -21.86
CA GLN A 31 -5.82 4.42 -22.29
C GLN A 31 -4.89 3.38 -21.65
N LEU A 32 -5.06 3.07 -20.36
CA LEU A 32 -4.29 2.04 -19.66
C LEU A 32 -4.60 0.63 -20.19
N LEU A 33 -5.86 0.33 -20.54
CA LEU A 33 -6.23 -0.91 -21.21
C LEU A 33 -5.52 -1.04 -22.57
N ILE A 34 -5.48 0.04 -23.38
CA ILE A 34 -4.77 0.05 -24.66
C ILE A 34 -3.26 -0.17 -24.45
N GLN A 35 -2.64 0.50 -23.47
CA GLN A 35 -1.22 0.32 -23.17
C GLN A 35 -0.91 -1.12 -22.68
N ARG A 36 -1.77 -1.71 -21.85
CA ARG A 36 -1.64 -3.11 -21.42
C ARG A 36 -1.78 -4.08 -22.59
N CYS A 37 -2.74 -3.88 -23.49
CA CYS A 37 -2.88 -4.70 -24.70
C CYS A 37 -1.63 -4.61 -25.60
N VAL A 38 -1.06 -3.42 -25.79
CA VAL A 38 0.18 -3.25 -26.57
C VAL A 38 1.36 -3.94 -25.90
N PHE A 39 1.51 -3.81 -24.57
CA PHE A 39 2.56 -4.49 -23.81
C PHE A 39 2.43 -6.02 -23.88
N PHE A 40 1.21 -6.56 -23.75
CA PHE A 40 0.97 -8.00 -23.89
C PHE A 40 1.30 -8.52 -25.29
N LEU A 41 0.99 -7.75 -26.35
CA LEU A 41 1.35 -8.10 -27.72
C LEU A 41 2.88 -8.13 -27.92
N ILE A 42 3.61 -7.16 -27.34
CA ILE A 42 5.08 -7.11 -27.39
C ILE A 42 5.69 -8.27 -26.60
N ALA A 43 5.17 -8.57 -25.40
CA ALA A 43 5.63 -9.68 -24.58
C ALA A 43 5.37 -11.04 -25.24
N LEU A 44 4.23 -11.20 -25.91
CA LEU A 44 3.91 -12.41 -26.69
C LEU A 44 4.87 -12.58 -27.87
N LEU A 45 5.19 -11.50 -28.59
CA LEU A 45 6.21 -11.52 -29.65
C LEU A 45 7.60 -11.91 -29.10
N PHE A 46 7.97 -11.39 -27.93
CA PHE A 46 9.21 -11.75 -27.24
C PHE A 46 9.24 -13.22 -26.79
N LEU A 47 8.13 -13.75 -26.28
CA LEU A 47 8.00 -15.16 -25.89
C LEU A 47 8.08 -16.11 -27.09
N ILE A 48 7.52 -15.72 -28.24
CA ILE A 48 7.65 -16.50 -29.48
C ILE A 48 9.11 -16.50 -29.97
N LEU A 49 9.82 -15.37 -29.85
CA LEU A 49 11.25 -15.27 -30.18
C LEU A 49 12.14 -16.10 -29.25
N LEU A 50 11.87 -16.08 -27.93
CA LEU A 50 12.58 -16.90 -26.93
C LEU A 50 12.22 -18.40 -27.05
N GLY A 51 10.98 -18.72 -27.40
CA GLY A 51 10.53 -20.09 -27.62
C GLY A 51 11.27 -20.76 -28.78
N LYS A 52 11.57 -20.01 -29.86
CA LYS A 52 12.36 -20.51 -30.99
C LYS A 52 13.82 -20.79 -30.64
N THR A 53 14.44 -19.98 -29.77
CA THR A 53 15.83 -20.19 -29.35
C THR A 53 15.96 -21.35 -28.36
N VAL A 54 15.03 -21.46 -27.39
CA VAL A 54 15.02 -22.56 -26.41
C VAL A 54 14.67 -23.91 -27.05
N PHE A 55 13.76 -23.95 -28.03
CA PHE A 55 13.43 -25.18 -28.77
C PHE A 55 14.62 -25.72 -29.56
N SER A 56 15.40 -24.83 -30.20
CA SER A 56 16.62 -25.21 -30.94
C SER A 56 17.74 -25.75 -30.02
N ILE A 57 17.77 -25.34 -28.75
CA ILE A 57 18.76 -25.82 -27.76
C ILE A 57 18.31 -27.15 -27.13
N LYS A 58 17.01 -27.32 -26.87
CA LYS A 58 16.48 -28.54 -26.22
C LYS A 58 16.62 -29.80 -27.08
N GLU A 59 16.58 -29.66 -28.41
CA GLU A 59 16.74 -30.77 -29.36
C GLU A 59 18.19 -31.29 -29.48
N LYS A 60 19.19 -30.48 -29.09
CA LYS A 60 20.61 -30.87 -29.14
C LYS A 60 21.14 -31.56 -27.89
N LEU A 61 20.44 -31.48 -26.75
CA LEU A 61 20.99 -31.92 -25.45
C LEU A 61 20.35 -33.17 -24.84
N PHE A 62 19.16 -33.61 -25.28
CA PHE A 62 18.48 -34.74 -24.60
C PHE A 62 17.69 -35.68 -25.54
N PRO A 63 18.26 -36.83 -25.95
CA PRO A 63 17.50 -37.95 -26.50
C PRO A 63 16.72 -38.68 -25.40
N LYS A 64 15.51 -39.15 -25.73
CA LYS A 64 14.53 -39.79 -24.83
C LYS A 64 15.11 -40.97 -24.01
N ALA A 65 14.82 -40.97 -22.71
CA ALA A 65 14.86 -42.16 -21.85
C ALA A 65 13.52 -42.36 -21.13
N THR A 66 13.12 -43.62 -21.01
CA THR A 66 11.87 -44.16 -20.43
C THR A 66 11.85 -44.11 -18.89
N PRO A 67 10.65 -44.15 -18.24
CA PRO A 67 10.51 -43.89 -16.81
C PRO A 67 10.64 -45.15 -15.95
N SER A 68 11.31 -45.05 -14.80
CA SER A 68 11.21 -46.04 -13.71
C SER A 68 10.39 -45.48 -12.55
N GLU A 69 9.41 -46.27 -12.11
CA GLU A 69 8.60 -46.05 -10.92
C GLU A 69 9.44 -46.05 -9.64
N GLY A 70 9.19 -45.08 -8.77
CA GLY A 70 9.74 -44.98 -7.43
C GLY A 70 8.70 -44.36 -6.51
N ASN A 71 8.29 -45.15 -5.52
CA ASN A 71 7.28 -44.90 -4.49
C ASN A 71 7.38 -43.52 -3.84
N ASN A 72 6.24 -43.01 -3.31
CA ASN A 72 6.14 -42.52 -1.93
C ASN A 72 4.70 -42.13 -1.57
N THR A 73 4.05 -43.04 -0.86
CA THR A 73 2.79 -42.83 -0.16
C THR A 73 3.04 -41.88 1.01
N SER A 74 2.78 -40.58 0.81
CA SER A 74 2.57 -39.63 1.90
C SER A 74 1.09 -39.31 1.96
N ALA A 75 0.47 -39.71 3.07
CA ALA A 75 -0.93 -39.43 3.36
C ALA A 75 -1.15 -37.91 3.45
N LYS A 76 -1.60 -37.30 2.35
CA LYS A 76 -2.17 -35.95 2.36
C LYS A 76 -3.43 -35.99 3.20
N LYS A 77 -3.34 -35.48 4.43
CA LYS A 77 -4.51 -35.09 5.22
C LYS A 77 -5.28 -34.07 4.38
N ALA A 78 -6.39 -34.49 3.77
CA ALA A 78 -7.21 -33.62 2.93
C ALA A 78 -7.71 -32.45 3.81
N LYS A 79 -7.15 -31.26 3.60
CA LYS A 79 -7.73 -30.04 4.20
C LYS A 79 -9.15 -29.94 3.66
N LYS A 80 -10.14 -29.92 4.58
CA LYS A 80 -11.54 -29.67 4.24
C LYS A 80 -11.61 -28.39 3.40
N LYS A 81 -12.09 -28.52 2.15
CA LYS A 81 -12.24 -27.38 1.24
C LYS A 81 -13.21 -26.37 1.86
N ILE A 82 -12.84 -25.10 1.87
CA ILE A 82 -13.72 -24.02 2.31
C ILE A 82 -14.77 -23.82 1.21
N GLU A 83 -16.05 -23.86 1.59
CA GLU A 83 -17.17 -23.58 0.69
C GLU A 83 -17.43 -22.08 0.67
N PHE A 84 -17.56 -21.51 -0.54
CA PHE A 84 -17.87 -20.10 -0.80
C PHE A 84 -18.42 -19.97 -2.23
N THR A 85 -19.11 -18.87 -2.50
CA THR A 85 -19.61 -18.46 -3.82
C THR A 85 -18.59 -17.53 -4.46
N PRO A 86 -17.89 -17.95 -5.52
CA PRO A 86 -16.89 -17.10 -6.15
C PRO A 86 -17.47 -15.80 -6.71
N ILE A 87 -16.73 -14.70 -6.61
CA ILE A 87 -17.06 -13.46 -7.31
C ILE A 87 -17.10 -13.77 -8.83
N PRO A 88 -18.19 -13.41 -9.54
CA PRO A 88 -18.30 -13.61 -10.98
C PRO A 88 -17.14 -12.93 -11.74
N SER A 89 -16.55 -13.62 -12.70
CA SER A 89 -15.40 -13.12 -13.47
C SER A 89 -15.74 -11.92 -14.38
N ASP A 90 -17.02 -11.70 -14.66
CA ASP A 90 -17.57 -10.60 -15.46
C ASP A 90 -18.00 -9.38 -14.61
N THR A 91 -17.69 -9.38 -13.30
CA THR A 91 -17.97 -8.27 -12.39
C THR A 91 -17.29 -6.97 -12.86
N ALA A 92 -18.07 -6.09 -13.51
CA ALA A 92 -17.54 -4.90 -14.17
C ALA A 92 -16.92 -3.84 -13.23
N SER A 93 -17.19 -3.91 -11.92
CA SER A 93 -16.68 -2.98 -10.91
C SER A 93 -15.25 -3.31 -10.46
N LEU A 94 -14.76 -4.53 -10.70
CA LEU A 94 -13.45 -5.01 -10.23
C LEU A 94 -12.55 -5.44 -11.40
N PRO A 95 -11.24 -5.18 -11.33
CA PRO A 95 -10.28 -5.78 -12.25
C PRO A 95 -10.28 -7.32 -12.17
N SER A 96 -10.07 -8.00 -13.30
CA SER A 96 -10.11 -9.46 -13.38
C SER A 96 -9.04 -10.16 -12.52
N ASP A 97 -7.88 -9.52 -12.36
CA ASP A 97 -6.80 -9.97 -11.48
C ASP A 97 -7.19 -9.90 -10.00
N VAL A 98 -7.89 -8.83 -9.59
CA VAL A 98 -8.45 -8.70 -8.23
C VAL A 98 -9.44 -9.82 -7.95
N VAL A 99 -10.40 -10.06 -8.86
CA VAL A 99 -11.38 -11.16 -8.73
C VAL A 99 -10.69 -12.51 -8.62
N THR A 100 -9.71 -12.77 -9.48
CA THR A 100 -8.95 -14.04 -9.49
C THR A 100 -8.21 -14.25 -8.17
N ASN A 101 -7.51 -13.23 -7.68
CA ASN A 101 -6.75 -13.31 -6.43
C ASN A 101 -7.66 -13.56 -5.22
N LEU A 102 -8.77 -12.83 -5.10
CA LEU A 102 -9.70 -12.97 -3.99
C LEU A 102 -10.35 -14.37 -3.96
N ASN A 103 -10.80 -14.88 -5.11
CA ASN A 103 -11.35 -16.23 -5.21
C ASN A 103 -10.31 -17.31 -4.84
N ASN A 104 -9.03 -17.13 -5.24
CA ASN A 104 -7.96 -18.04 -4.86
C ASN A 104 -7.67 -17.99 -3.36
N MET A 105 -7.66 -16.80 -2.76
CA MET A 105 -7.46 -16.60 -1.33
C MET A 105 -8.59 -17.24 -0.50
N ALA A 106 -9.85 -17.04 -0.91
CA ALA A 106 -11.04 -17.60 -0.26
C ALA A 106 -11.02 -19.14 -0.16
N ALA A 107 -10.36 -19.82 -1.11
CA ALA A 107 -10.20 -21.27 -1.05
C ALA A 107 -9.36 -21.74 0.15
N SER A 108 -8.60 -20.84 0.79
CA SER A 108 -7.67 -21.15 1.87
C SER A 108 -7.85 -20.34 3.15
N ASP A 109 -8.54 -19.20 3.11
CA ASP A 109 -8.86 -18.35 4.26
C ASP A 109 -10.37 -18.11 4.37
N LYS A 110 -10.96 -18.53 5.50
CA LYS A 110 -12.40 -18.41 5.77
C LYS A 110 -12.86 -16.95 5.87
N ARG A 111 -12.00 -16.05 6.34
CA ARG A 111 -12.31 -14.62 6.44
C ARG A 111 -12.45 -14.02 5.05
N VAL A 112 -11.53 -14.41 4.15
CA VAL A 112 -11.60 -13.98 2.75
C VAL A 112 -12.80 -14.61 2.04
N ALA A 113 -13.14 -15.87 2.35
CA ALA A 113 -14.37 -16.48 1.85
C ALA A 113 -15.62 -15.68 2.26
N GLU A 114 -15.72 -15.23 3.51
CA GLU A 114 -16.83 -14.40 3.99
C GLU A 114 -16.92 -13.05 3.28
N ILE A 115 -15.77 -12.41 3.01
CA ILE A 115 -15.69 -11.18 2.20
C ILE A 115 -16.16 -11.45 0.77
N VAL A 116 -15.72 -12.56 0.17
CA VAL A 116 -16.04 -12.95 -1.21
C VAL A 116 -17.54 -13.26 -1.36
N ASP A 117 -18.15 -13.94 -0.39
CA ASP A 117 -19.60 -14.24 -0.38
C ASP A 117 -20.47 -12.98 -0.32
N HIS A 118 -19.93 -11.87 0.21
CA HIS A 118 -20.63 -10.59 0.39
C HIS A 118 -19.88 -9.43 -0.27
N TYR A 119 -19.17 -9.69 -1.37
CA TYR A 119 -18.23 -8.73 -1.98
C TYR A 119 -18.88 -7.38 -2.33
N ASP A 120 -20.19 -7.37 -2.58
CA ASP A 120 -21.00 -6.19 -2.90
C ASP A 120 -21.16 -5.22 -1.73
N GLN A 121 -20.88 -5.65 -0.50
CA GLN A 121 -20.88 -4.79 0.70
C GLN A 121 -19.57 -4.01 0.90
N TYR A 122 -18.52 -4.35 0.13
CA TYR A 122 -17.19 -3.77 0.29
C TYR A 122 -16.86 -2.83 -0.89
N PRO A 123 -16.25 -1.65 -0.62
CA PRO A 123 -15.72 -0.79 -1.66
C PRO A 123 -14.67 -1.51 -2.50
N ALA A 124 -14.68 -1.27 -3.80
CA ALA A 124 -13.74 -1.88 -4.75
C ALA A 124 -12.27 -1.66 -4.35
N ASP A 125 -11.93 -0.48 -3.81
CA ASP A 125 -10.56 -0.15 -3.41
C ASP A 125 -10.09 -0.97 -2.19
N LEU A 126 -11.00 -1.35 -1.27
CA LEU A 126 -10.66 -2.23 -0.15
C LEU A 126 -10.51 -3.70 -0.60
N LEU A 127 -11.31 -4.13 -1.56
CA LEU A 127 -11.14 -5.43 -2.20
C LEU A 127 -9.81 -5.50 -2.99
N GLU A 128 -9.44 -4.42 -3.67
CA GLU A 128 -8.14 -4.31 -4.34
C GLU A 128 -6.98 -4.31 -3.34
N LEU A 129 -7.10 -3.61 -2.20
CA LEU A 129 -6.12 -3.68 -1.11
C LEU A 129 -5.93 -5.13 -0.64
N LEU A 130 -7.02 -5.83 -0.29
CA LEU A 130 -6.96 -7.22 0.17
C LEU A 130 -6.31 -8.14 -0.86
N SER A 131 -6.62 -7.96 -2.15
CA SER A 131 -6.10 -8.79 -3.23
C SER A 131 -4.57 -8.69 -3.40
N LYS A 132 -3.95 -7.66 -2.82
CA LYS A 132 -2.50 -7.39 -2.88
C LYS A 132 -1.83 -7.51 -1.52
N ASN A 133 -2.58 -7.41 -0.43
CA ASN A 133 -2.08 -7.42 0.94
C ASN A 133 -2.97 -8.28 1.84
N THR A 134 -2.53 -9.51 2.09
CA THR A 134 -3.26 -10.45 2.95
C THR A 134 -3.23 -10.04 4.43
N GLU A 135 -2.30 -9.19 4.85
CA GLU A 135 -2.22 -8.70 6.23
C GLU A 135 -3.42 -7.81 6.57
N ALA A 136 -4.03 -7.15 5.57
CA ALA A 136 -5.21 -6.31 5.74
C ALA A 136 -6.54 -7.07 5.81
N THR A 137 -6.53 -8.42 5.89
CA THR A 137 -7.75 -9.25 5.85
C THR A 137 -8.76 -8.86 6.92
N ASP A 138 -8.34 -8.76 8.18
CA ASP A 138 -9.26 -8.42 9.28
C ASP A 138 -9.78 -6.99 9.17
N PHE A 139 -8.93 -6.06 8.70
CA PHE A 139 -9.35 -4.69 8.41
C PHE A 139 -10.45 -4.64 7.33
N VAL A 140 -10.29 -5.37 6.23
CA VAL A 140 -11.31 -5.39 5.17
C VAL A 140 -12.57 -6.09 5.66
N LEU A 141 -12.45 -7.25 6.32
CA LEU A 141 -13.59 -8.00 6.88
C LEU A 141 -14.47 -7.13 7.78
N ASN A 142 -13.85 -6.33 8.65
CA ASN A 142 -14.58 -5.53 9.63
C ASN A 142 -15.27 -4.28 9.04
N TYR A 143 -14.99 -3.92 7.77
CA TYR A 143 -15.48 -2.69 7.15
C TYR A 143 -17.00 -2.45 7.32
N PRO A 144 -17.91 -3.40 7.02
CA PRO A 144 -19.34 -3.15 7.12
C PRO A 144 -19.79 -2.71 8.53
N SER A 145 -19.12 -3.19 9.57
CA SER A 145 -19.41 -2.89 10.98
C SER A 145 -18.66 -1.69 11.54
N GLU A 146 -17.53 -1.31 10.94
CA GLU A 146 -16.62 -0.28 11.46
C GLU A 146 -16.68 1.04 10.68
N LYS A 147 -17.17 1.04 9.42
CA LYS A 147 -17.09 2.18 8.49
C LYS A 147 -17.69 3.50 9.00
N ASP A 148 -18.66 3.44 9.92
CA ASP A 148 -19.35 4.62 10.46
C ASP A 148 -18.80 5.07 11.81
N LYS A 149 -17.80 4.37 12.37
CA LYS A 149 -17.18 4.75 13.64
C LYS A 149 -16.22 5.93 13.43
N PRO A 150 -16.15 6.87 14.39
CA PRO A 150 -15.17 7.94 14.33
C PRO A 150 -13.74 7.37 14.42
N CYS A 151 -12.82 8.00 13.71
CA CYS A 151 -11.39 7.67 13.85
C CYS A 151 -10.90 8.01 15.26
N ALA A 152 -9.99 7.21 15.79
CA ALA A 152 -9.41 7.40 17.11
C ALA A 152 -8.57 8.69 17.18
N ASP A 153 -8.60 9.33 18.36
CA ASP A 153 -7.83 10.55 18.64
C ASP A 153 -6.44 10.28 19.22
N THR A 154 -6.09 9.02 19.47
CA THR A 154 -4.80 8.56 20.01
C THR A 154 -4.29 7.31 19.30
N ILE A 155 -2.96 7.16 19.24
CA ILE A 155 -2.29 5.95 18.75
C ILE A 155 -2.06 4.90 19.84
N GLY A 156 -2.49 5.15 21.08
CA GLY A 156 -2.27 4.29 22.24
C GLY A 156 -1.04 4.71 23.05
N ASP A 157 -0.32 3.76 23.62
CA ASP A 157 0.87 4.06 24.41
C ASP A 157 2.06 4.45 23.52
N VAL A 158 2.79 5.48 23.92
CA VAL A 158 3.98 5.97 23.22
C VAL A 158 5.09 6.21 24.24
N THR A 159 6.29 5.72 23.93
CA THR A 159 7.51 6.03 24.68
C THR A 159 8.32 7.04 23.89
N LYS A 160 8.60 8.21 24.48
CA LYS A 160 9.45 9.23 23.84
C LYS A 160 10.82 8.65 23.49
N GLY A 161 11.26 8.87 22.26
CA GLY A 161 12.51 8.34 21.69
C GLY A 161 12.36 6.96 21.03
N VAL A 162 11.22 6.28 21.17
CA VAL A 162 10.92 5.02 20.49
C VAL A 162 9.91 5.30 19.39
N ILE A 163 10.30 5.04 18.13
CA ILE A 163 9.42 5.25 16.98
C ILE A 163 8.40 4.09 16.91
N PRO A 164 7.10 4.32 17.16
CA PRO A 164 6.11 3.25 17.11
C PRO A 164 5.89 2.80 15.66
N HIS A 165 5.61 1.51 15.46
CA HIS A 165 5.12 1.01 14.18
C HIS A 165 3.61 1.21 14.11
N LEU A 166 3.13 1.92 13.09
CA LEU A 166 1.71 2.17 12.85
C LEU A 166 1.35 1.72 11.44
N LEU A 167 0.21 1.06 11.29
CA LEU A 167 -0.30 0.61 9.99
C LEU A 167 -1.34 1.59 9.46
N GLN A 168 -1.28 1.92 8.17
CA GLN A 168 -2.25 2.79 7.52
C GLN A 168 -3.65 2.15 7.45
N TRP A 169 -3.70 0.81 7.44
CA TRP A 169 -4.90 -0.02 7.45
C TRP A 169 -5.30 -0.49 8.87
N ASP A 170 -4.94 0.26 9.92
CA ASP A 170 -5.46 -0.01 11.27
C ASP A 170 -6.94 0.41 11.39
N THR A 171 -7.79 -0.39 12.03
CA THR A 171 -9.24 -0.11 12.16
C THR A 171 -9.53 1.20 12.90
N ARG A 172 -8.59 1.69 13.72
CA ARG A 172 -8.72 2.96 14.45
C ARG A 172 -8.77 4.18 13.53
N TRP A 173 -8.26 4.11 12.30
CA TRP A 173 -8.21 5.27 11.39
C TRP A 173 -8.27 4.95 9.90
N GLY A 174 -8.01 3.70 9.49
CA GLY A 174 -7.85 3.31 8.09
C GLY A 174 -9.10 3.56 7.24
N TYR A 175 -10.29 3.54 7.83
CA TYR A 175 -11.55 3.87 7.16
C TYR A 175 -11.80 5.38 6.99
N GLY A 176 -11.00 6.23 7.63
CA GLY A 176 -11.06 7.68 7.45
C GLY A 176 -10.64 8.08 6.04
N ILE A 177 -11.23 9.15 5.50
CA ILE A 177 -10.91 9.62 4.14
C ILE A 177 -9.67 10.51 4.15
N TYR A 178 -8.74 10.22 3.24
CA TYR A 178 -7.58 11.06 2.91
C TYR A 178 -7.53 11.34 1.41
N GLY A 179 -7.83 12.60 1.05
CA GLY A 179 -7.92 13.03 -0.33
C GLY A 179 -9.15 12.44 -1.00
N ASP A 180 -8.95 11.56 -1.98
CA ASP A 180 -10.04 10.94 -2.75
C ASP A 180 -10.36 9.49 -2.34
N ASN A 181 -9.69 8.95 -1.33
CA ASN A 181 -9.83 7.55 -0.91
C ASN A 181 -9.64 7.36 0.60
N PHE A 182 -9.78 6.13 1.08
CA PHE A 182 -9.46 5.72 2.44
C PHE A 182 -7.98 5.97 2.78
N LEU A 183 -7.71 6.32 4.03
CA LEU A 183 -6.37 6.39 4.59
C LEU A 183 -5.64 5.05 4.44
N ALA A 184 -6.36 3.93 4.54
CA ALA A 184 -5.81 2.60 4.28
C ALA A 184 -5.20 2.43 2.86
N ILE A 185 -5.58 3.28 1.89
CA ILE A 185 -5.06 3.24 0.52
C ILE A 185 -4.00 4.32 0.30
N ASN A 186 -4.30 5.56 0.68
CA ASN A 186 -3.45 6.73 0.36
C ASN A 186 -2.54 7.18 1.52
N GLY A 187 -2.61 6.51 2.67
CA GLY A 187 -2.14 7.02 3.96
C GLY A 187 -0.70 6.72 4.34
N CYS A 188 0.15 6.23 3.43
CA CYS A 188 1.54 5.91 3.75
C CYS A 188 2.29 7.13 4.31
N GLY A 189 2.20 8.29 3.66
CA GLY A 189 2.82 9.54 4.10
C GLY A 189 2.38 10.01 5.50
N PRO A 190 1.06 10.19 5.77
CA PRO A 190 0.57 10.59 7.08
C PRO A 190 0.89 9.58 8.17
N THR A 191 0.86 8.29 7.85
CA THR A 191 1.19 7.23 8.81
C THR A 191 2.68 7.25 9.15
N SER A 192 3.58 7.34 8.16
CA SER A 192 5.03 7.48 8.39
C SER A 192 5.37 8.72 9.21
N LEU A 193 4.75 9.86 8.91
CA LEU A 193 4.99 11.08 9.68
C LEU A 193 4.42 10.98 11.10
N ALA A 194 3.29 10.30 11.30
CA ALA A 194 2.71 10.08 12.62
C ALA A 194 3.63 9.22 13.50
N MET A 195 4.22 8.16 12.94
CA MET A 195 5.24 7.35 13.63
C MET A 195 6.41 8.23 14.10
N VAL A 196 6.98 9.04 13.20
CA VAL A 196 8.13 9.90 13.52
C VAL A 196 7.79 10.96 14.56
N VAL A 197 6.71 11.72 14.37
CA VAL A 197 6.34 12.82 15.26
C VAL A 197 5.98 12.30 16.65
N SER A 198 5.13 11.28 16.74
CA SER A 198 4.75 10.71 18.03
C SER A 198 5.95 10.08 18.76
N GLY A 199 6.81 9.34 18.05
CA GLY A 199 8.00 8.74 18.63
C GLY A 199 9.00 9.77 19.15
N LEU A 200 9.26 10.84 18.41
CA LEU A 200 10.18 11.90 18.85
C LEU A 200 9.63 12.70 20.03
N THR A 201 8.34 13.06 19.99
CA THR A 201 7.73 13.97 20.97
C THR A 201 7.22 13.25 22.22
N GLY A 202 6.82 11.98 22.11
CA GLY A 202 6.02 11.27 23.10
C GLY A 202 4.53 11.62 23.06
N ASP A 203 4.08 12.43 22.10
CA ASP A 203 2.66 12.82 21.97
C ASP A 203 1.87 11.73 21.25
N ASN A 204 1.09 10.97 22.03
CA ASN A 204 0.24 9.91 21.50
C ASN A 204 -1.03 10.40 20.81
N THR A 205 -1.31 11.71 20.85
CA THR A 205 -2.48 12.28 20.19
C THR A 205 -2.23 12.52 18.70
N ILE A 206 -0.99 12.35 18.21
CA ILE A 206 -0.64 12.53 16.80
C ILE A 206 -0.95 11.26 16.00
N THR A 207 -2.20 11.14 15.56
CA THR A 207 -2.65 9.99 14.77
C THR A 207 -2.40 10.16 13.28
N PRO A 208 -2.27 9.04 12.51
CA PRO A 208 -2.21 9.10 11.05
C PRO A 208 -3.36 9.91 10.43
N TYR A 209 -4.56 9.80 10.99
CA TYR A 209 -5.73 10.53 10.48
C TYR A 209 -5.64 12.04 10.73
N LYS A 210 -5.14 12.49 11.88
CA LYS A 210 -4.93 13.93 12.15
C LYS A 210 -3.93 14.54 11.17
N ILE A 211 -2.83 13.83 10.88
CA ILE A 211 -1.86 14.28 9.87
C ILE A 211 -2.49 14.29 8.47
N ALA A 212 -3.32 13.30 8.13
CA ALA A 212 -4.02 13.26 6.85
C ALA A 212 -4.99 14.45 6.68
N GLN A 213 -5.73 14.82 7.73
CA GLN A 213 -6.61 15.99 7.73
C GLN A 213 -5.81 17.29 7.58
N TYR A 214 -4.69 17.42 8.28
CA TYR A 214 -3.78 18.55 8.11
C TYR A 214 -3.24 18.62 6.68
N ALA A 215 -2.78 17.50 6.14
CA ALA A 215 -2.24 17.42 4.79
C ALA A 215 -3.28 17.82 3.73
N ALA A 216 -4.50 17.29 3.83
CA ALA A 216 -5.59 17.61 2.92
C ALA A 216 -5.99 19.10 2.97
N SER A 217 -6.09 19.68 4.18
CA SER A 217 -6.46 21.10 4.36
C SER A 217 -5.38 22.08 3.91
N ASN A 218 -4.12 21.65 3.84
CA ASN A 218 -2.98 22.48 3.44
C ASN A 218 -2.46 22.21 2.02
N GLY A 219 -3.23 21.47 1.20
CA GLY A 219 -2.84 21.18 -0.19
C GLY A 219 -1.63 20.25 -0.33
N LEU A 220 -1.35 19.43 0.68
CA LEU A 220 -0.23 18.48 0.72
C LEU A 220 -0.63 17.07 0.24
N TYR A 221 -1.88 16.91 -0.20
CA TYR A 221 -2.36 15.72 -0.90
C TYR A 221 -2.26 15.90 -2.42
N VAL A 222 -1.71 14.90 -3.11
CA VAL A 222 -1.59 14.84 -4.56
C VAL A 222 -2.53 13.74 -5.08
N PRO A 223 -3.55 14.08 -5.89
CA PRO A 223 -4.48 13.10 -6.44
C PRO A 223 -3.78 11.90 -7.09
N GLU A 224 -4.25 10.69 -6.79
CA GLU A 224 -3.73 9.42 -7.31
C GLU A 224 -2.30 9.06 -6.86
N SER A 225 -1.57 9.96 -6.19
CA SER A 225 -0.21 9.72 -5.67
C SER A 225 -0.15 9.65 -4.15
N GLY A 226 -1.18 10.12 -3.45
CA GLY A 226 -1.21 10.19 -1.99
C GLY A 226 -0.60 11.49 -1.49
N SER A 227 0.54 11.43 -0.81
CA SER A 227 1.13 12.62 -0.17
C SER A 227 2.22 13.27 -1.00
N SER A 228 2.22 14.60 -1.03
CA SER A 228 3.34 15.39 -1.52
C SER A 228 4.56 15.18 -0.63
N TRP A 229 5.76 15.26 -1.21
CA TRP A 229 7.01 15.32 -0.46
C TRP A 229 7.07 16.51 0.50
N GLU A 230 6.39 17.61 0.17
CA GLU A 230 6.26 18.76 1.06
C GLU A 230 5.58 18.42 2.39
N LEU A 231 4.84 17.31 2.49
CA LEU A 231 4.34 16.83 3.78
C LEU A 231 5.47 16.54 4.77
N MET A 232 6.59 15.99 4.29
CA MET A 232 7.75 15.67 5.14
C MET A 232 8.37 16.95 5.73
N ARG A 233 8.31 18.06 5.01
CA ARG A 233 8.89 19.33 5.45
C ARG A 233 7.87 20.21 6.21
N ILE A 234 6.73 20.50 5.59
CA ILE A 234 5.69 21.39 6.13
C ILE A 234 4.89 20.70 7.24
N GLY A 235 4.56 19.42 7.05
CA GLY A 235 3.84 18.62 8.05
C GLY A 235 4.66 18.43 9.32
N ALA A 236 5.95 18.12 9.20
CA ALA A 236 6.82 17.97 10.38
C ALA A 236 6.94 19.29 11.16
N LYS A 237 7.14 20.42 10.44
CA LYS A 237 7.28 21.74 11.06
C LYS A 237 6.06 22.15 11.90
N GLN A 238 4.85 21.74 11.51
CA GLN A 238 3.62 21.99 12.28
C GLN A 238 3.71 21.45 13.71
N TYR A 239 4.48 20.38 13.92
CA TYR A 239 4.67 19.74 15.22
C TYR A 239 6.01 20.09 15.87
N GLY A 240 6.67 21.15 15.41
CA GLY A 240 7.97 21.58 15.93
C GLY A 240 9.12 20.64 15.57
N ILE A 241 8.93 19.73 14.61
CA ILE A 241 9.97 18.80 14.15
C ILE A 241 10.72 19.42 12.98
N THR A 242 12.05 19.40 13.08
CA THR A 242 12.95 19.76 11.98
C THR A 242 13.04 18.60 11.00
N SER A 243 12.96 18.90 9.70
CA SER A 243 13.15 17.94 8.62
C SER A 243 14.32 18.38 7.75
N GLN A 244 15.27 17.49 7.52
CA GLN A 244 16.44 17.69 6.68
C GLN A 244 16.46 16.65 5.57
N GLU A 245 16.39 17.08 4.32
CA GLU A 245 16.63 16.22 3.16
C GLU A 245 18.08 15.74 3.15
N LEU A 246 18.30 14.45 2.88
CA LEU A 246 19.62 13.84 2.91
C LEU A 246 20.09 13.45 1.51
N VAL A 247 21.40 13.34 1.36
CA VAL A 247 21.99 12.62 0.24
C VAL A 247 21.82 11.12 0.48
N LEU A 248 21.52 10.37 -0.58
CA LEU A 248 21.45 8.91 -0.53
C LEU A 248 22.86 8.31 -0.38
N ASP A 249 23.26 8.08 0.86
CA ASP A 249 24.53 7.48 1.24
C ASP A 249 24.36 6.69 2.55
N GLU A 250 24.89 5.46 2.59
CA GLU A 250 24.71 4.55 3.74
C GLU A 250 25.26 5.14 5.03
N SER A 251 26.44 5.75 4.97
CA SER A 251 27.10 6.31 6.16
C SER A 251 26.34 7.53 6.68
N VAL A 252 25.81 8.37 5.80
CA VAL A 252 24.95 9.51 6.17
C VAL A 252 23.69 9.01 6.88
N MET A 253 23.01 8.02 6.31
CA MET A 253 21.79 7.45 6.89
C MET A 253 22.07 6.79 8.26
N ALA A 254 23.11 5.98 8.35
CA ALA A 254 23.51 5.33 9.60
C ALA A 254 23.85 6.35 10.71
N ASN A 255 24.55 7.43 10.38
CA ASN A 255 24.90 8.48 11.33
C ASN A 255 23.68 9.25 11.86
N GLN A 256 22.67 9.50 11.00
CA GLN A 256 21.41 10.11 11.43
C GLN A 256 20.67 9.20 12.42
N LEU A 257 20.54 7.92 12.09
CA LEU A 257 19.87 6.93 12.94
C LEU A 257 20.60 6.74 14.28
N ALA A 258 21.94 6.69 14.27
CA ALA A 258 22.75 6.63 15.48
C ALA A 258 22.60 7.87 16.38
N SER A 259 22.24 9.03 15.79
CA SER A 259 21.94 10.26 16.53
C SER A 259 20.50 10.33 17.05
N GLY A 260 19.71 9.26 16.86
CA GLY A 260 18.29 9.22 17.24
C GLY A 260 17.37 9.97 16.27
N HIS A 261 17.84 10.26 15.04
CA HIS A 261 17.04 10.93 14.01
C HIS A 261 16.45 9.88 13.06
N PRO A 262 15.16 9.54 13.17
CA PRO A 262 14.52 8.64 12.22
C PRO A 262 14.49 9.26 10.82
N ILE A 263 14.44 8.40 9.81
CA ILE A 263 14.45 8.81 8.40
C ILE A 263 13.13 8.37 7.75
N ILE A 264 12.47 9.24 7.00
CA ILE A 264 11.38 8.83 6.10
C ILE A 264 11.94 8.75 4.69
N CYS A 265 11.73 7.62 4.02
CA CYS A 265 12.12 7.40 2.63
C CYS A 265 10.89 7.39 1.74
N SER A 266 10.93 8.15 0.63
CA SER A 266 10.01 7.97 -0.48
C SER A 266 10.55 6.89 -1.40
N MET A 267 9.74 5.87 -1.66
CA MET A 267 10.13 4.68 -2.42
C MET A 267 9.58 4.71 -3.85
N ARG A 268 10.34 4.19 -4.79
CA ARG A 268 9.98 3.82 -6.17
C ARG A 268 9.49 2.37 -6.22
N PRO A 269 9.01 1.85 -7.37
CA PRO A 269 8.62 0.45 -7.49
C PRO A 269 9.76 -0.52 -7.15
N GLY A 270 9.41 -1.58 -6.41
CA GLY A 270 10.31 -2.62 -5.93
C GLY A 270 9.64 -3.50 -4.88
N ASP A 271 10.34 -3.79 -3.79
CA ASP A 271 9.88 -4.69 -2.71
C ASP A 271 8.70 -4.12 -1.91
N PHE A 272 8.66 -2.80 -1.75
CA PHE A 272 7.66 -2.13 -0.89
C PHE A 272 6.40 -1.74 -1.65
N THR A 273 6.49 -1.55 -2.96
CA THR A 273 5.40 -0.96 -3.76
C THR A 273 5.59 -1.21 -5.24
N THR A 274 4.51 -1.08 -6.02
CA THR A 274 4.56 -1.11 -7.49
C THR A 274 4.46 0.29 -8.11
N THR A 275 4.26 1.33 -7.29
CA THR A 275 4.11 2.72 -7.74
C THR A 275 5.02 3.64 -6.94
N GLY A 276 4.57 4.10 -5.78
CA GLY A 276 5.33 4.87 -4.81
C GLY A 276 4.88 4.51 -3.40
N HIS A 277 5.72 4.81 -2.41
CA HIS A 277 5.42 4.54 -1.00
C HIS A 277 6.24 5.41 -0.07
N PHE A 278 5.84 5.49 1.20
CA PHE A 278 6.66 6.04 2.26
C PHE A 278 6.91 4.98 3.32
N ILE A 279 8.15 4.87 3.77
CA ILE A 279 8.57 4.00 4.88
C ILE A 279 9.42 4.80 5.86
N VAL A 280 9.51 4.32 7.10
CA VAL A 280 10.39 4.92 8.12
C VAL A 280 11.59 3.99 8.35
N LEU A 281 12.78 4.55 8.48
CA LEU A 281 13.94 3.87 9.05
C LEU A 281 14.12 4.40 10.47
N ASN A 282 14.21 3.50 11.44
CA ASN A 282 14.31 3.85 12.87
C ASN A 282 15.54 3.25 13.57
N GLY A 283 16.40 2.54 12.86
CA GLY A 283 17.62 1.97 13.41
C GLY A 283 18.55 1.42 12.34
N TYR A 284 19.81 1.22 12.70
CA TYR A 284 20.82 0.62 11.86
C TYR A 284 21.71 -0.29 12.72
N GLU A 285 21.78 -1.57 12.37
CA GLU A 285 22.59 -2.57 13.08
C GLU A 285 23.23 -3.54 12.10
N ASN A 286 24.48 -3.92 12.36
CA ASN A 286 25.19 -4.96 11.61
C ASN A 286 25.19 -4.76 10.08
N GLY A 287 25.21 -3.51 9.59
CA GLY A 287 25.18 -3.22 8.16
C GLY A 287 23.77 -3.19 7.54
N GLN A 288 22.72 -3.19 8.36
CA GLN A 288 21.34 -3.27 7.89
C GLN A 288 20.42 -2.28 8.62
N PHE A 289 19.37 -1.85 7.94
CA PHE A 289 18.37 -0.91 8.43
C PHE A 289 17.16 -1.64 9.01
N HIS A 290 16.67 -1.14 10.14
CA HIS A 290 15.33 -1.42 10.64
C HIS A 290 14.33 -0.56 9.86
N VAL A 291 13.28 -1.18 9.33
CA VAL A 291 12.23 -0.52 8.55
C VAL A 291 10.90 -0.60 9.31
N LEU A 292 10.15 0.50 9.35
CA LEU A 292 8.74 0.51 9.70
C LEU A 292 7.94 0.88 8.45
N ASP A 293 7.34 -0.14 7.82
CA ASP A 293 6.51 -0.02 6.65
C ASP A 293 5.04 0.18 7.09
N PRO A 294 4.39 1.33 6.78
CA PRO A 294 3.01 1.57 7.17
C PRO A 294 2.00 0.64 6.49
N ASN A 295 2.43 -0.16 5.50
CA ASN A 295 1.55 -1.08 4.78
C ASN A 295 1.88 -2.57 5.05
N SER A 296 2.93 -2.91 5.79
CA SER A 296 3.32 -4.31 6.00
C SER A 296 4.05 -4.55 7.32
N ASN A 297 3.58 -5.53 8.11
CA ASN A 297 4.37 -6.03 9.24
C ASN A 297 5.51 -6.91 8.74
N ALA A 298 5.27 -7.73 7.72
CA ALA A 298 6.28 -8.62 7.17
C ALA A 298 7.52 -7.87 6.63
N ASN A 299 7.37 -6.65 6.12
CA ASN A 299 8.52 -5.80 5.76
C ASN A 299 9.20 -5.19 6.98
N SER A 300 8.44 -4.92 8.04
CA SER A 300 8.92 -4.29 9.28
C SER A 300 9.60 -5.26 10.23
N GLU A 301 9.35 -6.56 10.10
CA GLU A 301 10.01 -7.64 10.87
C GLU A 301 11.39 -8.03 10.30
N LYS A 302 11.81 -7.42 9.18
CA LYS A 302 13.05 -7.74 8.48
C LYS A 302 14.08 -6.63 8.64
N LEU A 303 15.35 -7.02 8.62
CA LEU A 303 16.47 -6.11 8.39
C LEU A 303 16.76 -5.98 6.89
N TRP A 304 17.07 -4.77 6.45
CA TRP A 304 17.26 -4.46 5.04
C TRP A 304 18.67 -3.90 4.78
N SER A 305 19.42 -4.52 3.86
CA SER A 305 20.74 -3.99 3.49
C SER A 305 20.60 -2.71 2.65
N TYR A 306 21.64 -1.88 2.67
CA TYR A 306 21.69 -0.67 1.86
C TYR A 306 21.57 -0.97 0.35
N GLU A 307 22.20 -2.04 -0.13
CA GLU A 307 22.15 -2.43 -1.54
C GLU A 307 20.74 -2.82 -1.99
N ARG A 308 19.92 -3.34 -1.07
CA ARG A 308 18.53 -3.66 -1.37
C ARG A 308 17.64 -2.42 -1.34
N LEU A 309 17.84 -1.52 -0.37
CA LEU A 309 17.03 -0.31 -0.20
C LEU A 309 17.35 0.77 -1.23
N SER A 310 18.62 1.12 -1.38
CA SER A 310 19.06 2.32 -2.12
C SER A 310 18.55 2.42 -3.56
N PRO A 311 18.45 1.35 -4.38
CA PRO A 311 17.93 1.49 -5.75
C PRO A 311 16.45 1.90 -5.80
N GLN A 312 15.73 1.68 -4.71
CA GLN A 312 14.30 1.94 -4.57
C GLN A 312 14.03 3.27 -3.87
N ILE A 313 15.02 3.92 -3.24
CA ILE A 313 14.83 5.21 -2.59
C ILE A 313 14.83 6.32 -3.65
N ASN A 314 13.73 7.06 -3.70
CA ASN A 314 13.56 8.22 -4.57
C ASN A 314 14.05 9.51 -3.89
N ASN A 315 13.75 9.66 -2.60
CA ASN A 315 14.17 10.76 -1.75
C ASN A 315 14.06 10.35 -0.27
N LEU A 316 14.73 11.06 0.64
CA LEU A 316 14.75 10.74 2.06
C LEU A 316 15.03 11.98 2.93
N TRP A 317 14.45 11.99 4.13
CA TRP A 317 14.58 13.08 5.10
C TRP A 317 14.85 12.53 6.49
N ALA A 318 15.81 13.11 7.21
CA ALA A 318 15.98 12.90 8.66
C ALA A 318 15.12 13.88 9.46
N PHE A 319 14.68 13.45 10.63
CA PHE A 319 13.81 14.23 11.51
C PHE A 319 14.39 14.33 12.91
N SER A 320 14.34 15.52 13.50
CA SER A 320 14.85 15.81 14.84
C SER A 320 14.02 16.87 15.56
N ILE A 321 14.15 16.91 16.89
CA ILE A 321 13.63 17.99 17.76
C ILE A 321 14.70 19.07 17.92
#